data_AF-A0A956MPE1-F1
#
_entry.id   AF-A0A956MPE1-F1
#
_cell.length_a   1.000
_cell.length_b   1.000
_cell.length_c   1.000
_cell.angle_alpha   90.00
_cell.angle_beta   90.00
_cell.angle_gamma   90.00
#
_symmetry.space_group_name_H-M   'P 1'
#
loop_
_entity.id
_entity.type
_entity.pdbx_description
1 polymer ?
#
loop_
_entity_poly.entity_id
_entity_poly.type
_entity_poly.pdbx_seq_one_letter_code
_entity_poly.pdbx_strand_id
1 'polypeptide(L)'
;MKSTSKKWTCSDVQDNIEAYLDTALPEQEMQLIKLHVQDCHGCQGELKLAQRIQQSLRTLPPKPCPEVVTSSTLAAVRQQRYAKWRNALLHKRVWRPALAGASFLLLALLLLDRVFWHDTAPPYSSEEVALAELDVKWTIAYLGNLGKKTGVTVRDQVLEPEVVAPLQEALRAVIGSENEH
;
A
#
# COMPACT_ATOMS: atom_id res chain seq x y z
N MET A 1 25.29 -25.52 34.39
CA MET A 1 26.30 -24.85 33.53
C MET A 1 27.51 -24.51 34.38
N LYS A 2 28.67 -25.15 34.15
CA LYS A 2 29.90 -24.85 34.89
C LYS A 2 30.58 -23.67 34.20
N SER A 3 30.55 -22.47 34.81
CA SER A 3 31.42 -21.38 34.35
C SER A 3 32.84 -21.73 34.80
N THR A 4 33.66 -22.24 33.90
CA THR A 4 35.10 -22.31 34.12
C THR A 4 35.61 -20.87 34.22
N SER A 5 35.92 -20.43 35.43
CA SER A 5 36.61 -19.17 35.71
C SER A 5 37.94 -19.17 34.96
N LYS A 6 38.00 -18.42 33.85
CA LYS A 6 39.26 -18.18 33.12
C LYS A 6 40.14 -17.33 34.03
N LYS A 7 41.29 -17.88 34.44
CA LYS A 7 42.34 -17.14 35.15
C LYS A 7 43.35 -16.64 34.12
N TRP A 8 43.76 -15.39 34.25
CA TRP A 8 44.74 -14.77 33.37
C TRP A 8 46.16 -15.06 33.84
N THR A 9 47.01 -15.46 32.92
CA THR A 9 48.45 -15.64 33.12
C THR A 9 49.21 -14.34 32.85
N CYS A 10 50.49 -14.27 33.20
CA CYS A 10 51.32 -13.08 32.91
C CYS A 10 51.38 -12.79 31.40
N SER A 11 51.44 -13.83 30.56
CA SER A 11 51.44 -13.68 29.10
C SER A 11 50.13 -13.04 28.63
N ASP A 12 48.98 -13.53 29.11
CA ASP A 12 47.67 -12.97 28.75
C ASP A 12 47.57 -11.48 29.12
N VAL A 13 48.11 -11.10 30.29
CA VAL A 13 48.16 -9.69 30.71
C VAL A 13 49.05 -8.88 29.79
N GLN A 14 50.27 -9.35 29.52
CA GLN A 14 51.22 -8.66 28.63
C GLN A 14 50.64 -8.41 27.24
N ASP A 15 49.96 -9.41 26.67
CA ASP A 15 49.35 -9.32 25.33
C ASP A 15 48.18 -8.32 25.27
N ASN A 16 47.59 -7.95 26.42
CA ASN A 16 46.40 -7.12 26.50
C ASN A 16 46.58 -5.83 27.31
N ILE A 17 47.81 -5.51 27.75
CA ILE A 17 48.10 -4.28 28.52
C ILE A 17 47.69 -3.02 27.75
N GLU A 18 47.93 -2.98 26.44
CA GLU A 18 47.58 -1.83 25.60
C GLU A 18 46.05 -1.63 25.53
N ALA A 19 45.33 -2.71 25.21
CA ALA A 19 43.87 -2.70 25.16
C ALA A 19 43.23 -2.35 26.51
N TYR A 20 43.86 -2.77 27.62
CA TYR A 20 43.46 -2.38 28.98
C TYR A 20 43.62 -0.88 29.22
N LEU A 21 44.74 -0.28 28.79
CA LEU A 21 44.99 1.16 28.95
C LEU A 21 44.07 2.03 28.10
N ASP A 22 43.64 1.53 26.96
CA ASP A 22 42.72 2.23 26.06
C ASP A 22 41.24 1.96 26.38
N THR A 23 40.95 1.25 27.48
CA THR A 23 39.58 0.84 27.87
C THR A 23 38.84 0.07 26.76
N ALA A 24 39.59 -0.64 25.92
CA ALA A 24 39.10 -1.36 24.76
C ALA A 24 38.75 -2.83 25.06
N LEU A 25 38.87 -3.26 26.32
CA LEU A 25 38.51 -4.59 26.77
C LEU A 25 37.11 -4.62 27.39
N PRO A 26 36.39 -5.76 27.29
CA PRO A 26 35.17 -5.98 28.08
C PRO A 26 35.42 -5.82 29.59
N GLU A 27 34.42 -5.34 30.32
CA GLU A 27 34.50 -5.09 31.77
C GLU A 27 35.02 -6.30 32.57
N GLN A 28 34.58 -7.51 32.19
CA GLN A 28 35.01 -8.75 32.85
C GLN A 28 36.51 -9.00 32.70
N GLU A 29 37.08 -8.69 31.54
CA GLU A 29 38.50 -8.89 31.25
C GLU A 29 39.36 -7.83 31.95
N MET A 30 38.89 -6.58 31.99
CA MET A 30 39.54 -5.53 32.79
C MET A 30 39.65 -5.91 34.27
N GLN A 31 38.61 -6.54 34.83
CA GLN A 31 38.62 -7.00 36.22
C GLN A 31 39.64 -8.12 36.43
N LEU A 32 39.78 -9.05 35.49
CA LEU A 32 40.76 -10.14 35.58
C LEU A 32 42.20 -9.62 35.53
N ILE A 33 42.50 -8.66 34.64
CA ILE A 33 43.81 -7.98 34.62
C ILE A 33 44.07 -7.26 35.94
N LYS A 34 43.07 -6.51 36.44
CA LYS A 34 43.20 -5.77 37.70
C LYS A 34 43.54 -6.69 38.87
N LEU A 35 42.85 -7.83 38.97
CA LEU A 35 43.13 -8.84 40.00
C LEU A 35 44.54 -9.41 39.83
N HIS A 36 44.93 -9.80 38.62
CA HIS A 36 46.26 -10.34 38.37
C HIS A 36 47.38 -9.35 38.72
N VAL A 37 47.25 -8.08 38.33
CA VAL A 37 48.25 -7.03 38.57
C VAL A 37 48.37 -6.66 40.06
N GLN A 38 47.32 -6.87 40.86
CA GLN A 38 47.39 -6.69 42.31
C GLN A 38 48.33 -7.71 42.97
N ASP A 39 48.35 -8.94 42.45
CA ASP A 39 49.10 -10.05 43.04
C ASP A 39 50.47 -10.29 42.37
N CYS A 40 50.70 -9.75 41.16
CA CYS A 40 51.93 -9.98 40.39
C CYS A 40 52.76 -8.70 40.20
N HIS A 41 53.89 -8.61 40.90
CA HIS A 41 54.82 -7.47 40.81
C HIS A 41 55.40 -7.25 39.40
N GLY A 42 55.63 -8.32 38.62
CA GLY A 42 56.12 -8.22 37.24
C GLY A 42 55.13 -7.46 36.36
N CYS A 43 53.87 -7.93 36.33
CA CYS A 43 52.79 -7.29 35.57
C CYS A 43 52.48 -5.87 36.08
N GLN A 44 52.66 -5.61 37.38
CA GLN A 44 52.57 -4.24 37.92
C GLN A 44 53.67 -3.32 37.38
N GLY A 45 54.89 -3.82 37.22
CA GLY A 45 56.00 -3.09 36.61
C GLY A 45 55.72 -2.74 35.15
N GLU A 46 55.29 -3.73 34.37
CA GLU A 46 54.92 -3.57 32.96
C GLU A 46 53.78 -2.55 32.78
N LEU A 47 52.72 -2.64 33.58
CA LEU A 47 51.61 -1.69 33.51
C LEU A 47 52.08 -0.25 33.83
N LYS A 48 52.92 -0.08 34.86
CA LYS A 48 53.49 1.24 35.19
C LYS A 48 54.40 1.79 34.11
N LEU A 49 55.12 0.92 33.39
CA LEU A 49 55.97 1.31 32.27
C LEU A 49 55.09 1.78 31.09
N ALA A 50 54.09 0.98 30.71
CA ALA A 50 53.15 1.30 29.64
C ALA A 50 52.38 2.60 29.93
N GLN A 51 51.95 2.82 31.17
CA GLN A 51 51.33 4.09 31.60
C GLN A 51 52.27 5.29 31.45
N ARG A 52 53.55 5.15 31.82
CA ARG A 52 54.55 6.21 31.65
C ARG A 52 54.79 6.54 30.18
N ILE A 53 54.84 5.53 29.31
CA ILE A 53 54.95 5.73 27.86
C ILE A 53 53.71 6.48 27.34
N GLN A 54 52.50 6.02 27.68
CA GLN A 54 51.24 6.65 27.25
C GLN A 54 51.17 8.13 27.71
N GLN A 55 51.56 8.42 28.95
CA GLN A 55 51.62 9.78 29.48
C GLN A 55 52.63 10.63 28.72
N SER A 56 53.82 10.11 28.43
CA SER A 56 54.87 10.82 27.68
C SER A 56 54.45 11.11 26.23
N LEU A 57 53.67 10.22 25.61
CA LEU A 57 53.12 10.47 24.28
C LEU A 57 52.01 11.54 24.31
N ARG A 58 51.22 11.60 25.37
CA ARG A 58 50.16 12.61 25.54
C ARG A 58 50.70 14.02 25.83
N THR A 59 51.93 14.15 26.33
CA THR A 59 52.58 15.45 26.55
C THR A 59 53.22 16.03 25.29
N LEU A 60 53.25 15.28 24.18
CA LEU A 60 53.76 15.78 22.91
C LEU A 60 52.89 16.95 22.41
N PRO A 61 53.50 17.97 21.77
CA PRO A 61 52.76 19.09 21.23
C PRO A 61 51.76 18.60 20.16
N PRO A 62 50.50 19.08 20.19
CA PRO A 62 49.51 18.67 19.22
C PRO A 62 49.92 19.14 17.82
N LYS A 63 49.86 18.23 16.84
CA LYS A 63 50.08 18.60 15.44
C LYS A 63 48.84 19.35 14.93
N PRO A 64 49.00 20.47 14.19
CA PRO A 64 47.86 21.16 13.60
C PRO A 64 47.12 20.22 12.65
N CYS A 65 45.82 20.06 12.87
CA CYS A 65 44.96 19.29 11.99
C CYS A 65 44.66 20.10 10.72
N PRO A 66 44.82 19.56 9.51
CA PRO A 66 44.48 20.25 8.28
C PRO A 66 42.99 20.63 8.25
N GLU A 67 42.69 21.84 7.78
CA GLU A 67 41.32 22.39 7.76
C GLU A 67 40.34 21.53 6.95
N VAL A 68 40.82 20.85 5.93
CA VAL A 68 40.00 19.94 5.11
C VAL A 68 39.41 18.80 5.94
N VAL A 69 40.13 18.31 6.95
CA VAL A 69 39.68 17.21 7.81
C VAL A 69 38.68 17.72 8.86
N THR A 70 38.93 18.88 9.45
CA THR A 70 38.00 19.49 10.43
C THR A 70 36.69 19.89 9.76
N SER A 71 36.74 20.51 8.59
CA SER A 71 35.53 20.95 7.87
C SER A 71 34.67 19.76 7.41
N SER A 72 35.29 18.70 6.89
CA SER A 72 34.57 17.51 6.40
C SER A 72 33.92 16.72 7.54
N THR A 73 34.63 16.53 8.66
CA THR A 73 34.09 15.85 9.85
C THR A 73 32.96 16.65 10.49
N LEU A 74 33.11 17.97 10.65
CA LEU A 74 32.06 18.84 11.16
C LEU A 74 30.83 18.86 10.24
N ALA A 75 31.02 18.85 8.92
CA ALA A 75 29.92 18.76 7.96
C ALA A 75 29.17 17.41 8.09
N ALA A 76 29.89 16.30 8.21
CA ALA A 76 29.30 14.97 8.39
C ALA A 76 28.47 14.87 9.68
N VAL A 77 28.99 15.38 10.80
CA VAL A 77 28.27 15.42 12.09
C VAL A 77 27.01 16.28 11.98
N ARG A 78 27.09 17.45 11.33
CA ARG A 78 25.93 18.30 11.08
C ARG A 78 24.86 17.56 10.26
N GLN A 79 25.24 16.90 9.16
CA GLN A 79 24.29 16.15 8.33
C GLN A 79 23.60 15.03 9.10
N GLN A 80 24.32 14.26 9.93
CA GLN A 80 23.70 13.22 10.76
C GLN A 80 22.69 13.80 11.76
N ARG A 81 22.99 14.97 12.35
CA ARG A 81 22.08 15.66 13.28
C ARG A 81 20.80 16.11 12.58
N TYR A 82 20.90 16.69 11.37
CA TYR A 82 19.73 17.07 10.57
C TYR A 82 18.91 15.86 10.13
N ALA A 83 19.55 14.75 9.74
CA ALA A 83 18.85 13.52 9.35
C ALA A 83 18.02 12.92 10.49
N LYS A 84 18.58 12.85 11.71
CA LYS A 84 17.84 12.39 12.90
C LYS A 84 16.64 13.28 13.22
N TRP A 85 16.80 14.59 13.17
CA TRP A 85 15.70 15.53 13.42
C TRP A 85 14.60 15.44 12.35
N ARG A 86 14.98 15.33 11.08
CA ARG A 86 14.04 15.15 9.95
C ARG A 86 13.25 13.85 10.09
N ASN A 87 13.91 12.75 10.45
CA ASN A 87 13.24 11.46 10.69
C ASN A 87 12.30 11.50 11.90
N ALA A 88 12.67 12.21 12.98
CA ALA A 88 11.79 12.39 14.14
C ALA A 88 10.52 13.20 13.81
N LEU A 89 10.65 14.25 12.99
CA LEU A 89 9.51 15.04 12.49
C LEU A 89 8.60 14.23 11.56
N LEU A 90 9.19 13.42 10.67
CA LEU A 90 8.45 12.51 9.80
C LEU A 90 7.69 11.45 10.61
N HIS A 91 8.30 10.90 11.66
CA HIS A 91 7.65 9.89 12.52
C HIS A 91 6.43 10.46 13.26
N LYS A 92 6.47 11.74 13.68
CA LYS A 92 5.30 12.45 14.23
C LYS A 92 4.20 12.69 13.18
N ARG A 93 4.55 12.82 11.89
CA ARG A 93 3.58 12.99 10.79
C ARG A 93 2.88 11.68 10.43
N VAL A 94 3.55 10.53 10.60
CA VAL A 94 2.99 9.18 10.38
C VAL A 94 1.96 8.78 11.46
N TRP A 95 1.85 9.51 12.57
CA TRP A 95 0.83 9.25 13.61
C TRP A 95 -0.50 10.00 13.38
N ARG A 96 -0.55 10.92 12.41
CA ARG A 96 -1.78 11.64 12.05
C ARG A 96 -2.83 10.85 11.22
N PRO A 97 -2.50 9.86 10.37
CA PRO A 97 -3.53 9.14 9.60
C PRO A 97 -4.35 8.14 10.42
N ALA A 98 -3.95 7.81 11.66
CA ALA A 98 -4.72 6.91 12.52
C ALA A 98 -6.10 7.48 12.91
N LEU A 99 -6.24 8.81 13.01
CA LEU A 99 -7.52 9.46 13.33
C LEU A 99 -8.44 9.62 12.10
N ALA A 100 -7.87 9.74 10.90
CA ALA A 100 -8.67 9.88 9.67
C ALA A 100 -9.32 8.54 9.25
N GLY A 101 -8.62 7.41 9.43
CA GLY A 101 -9.14 6.08 9.08
C GLY A 101 -10.37 5.67 9.89
N ALA A 102 -10.43 6.01 11.18
CA ALA A 102 -11.56 5.68 12.06
C ALA A 102 -12.85 6.41 11.65
N SER A 103 -12.75 7.65 11.17
CA SER A 103 -13.91 8.43 10.71
C SER A 103 -14.53 7.86 9.43
N PHE A 104 -13.71 7.40 8.48
CA PHE A 104 -14.19 6.75 7.25
C PHE A 104 -14.84 5.39 7.52
N LEU A 105 -14.29 4.60 8.44
CA LEU A 105 -14.87 3.31 8.85
C LEU A 105 -16.23 3.48 9.55
N LEU A 106 -16.37 4.47 10.44
CA LEU A 106 -17.65 4.79 11.09
C LEU A 106 -18.70 5.27 10.09
N LEU A 107 -18.32 6.14 9.15
CA LEU A 107 -19.21 6.59 8.07
C LEU A 107 -19.64 5.44 7.16
N ALA A 108 -18.71 4.54 6.79
CA ALA A 108 -19.02 3.38 5.97
C ALA A 108 -19.99 2.41 6.69
N LEU A 109 -19.79 2.18 8.00
CA LEU A 109 -20.69 1.35 8.80
C LEU A 109 -22.08 1.97 8.95
N LEU A 110 -22.18 3.28 9.19
CA LEU A 110 -23.47 3.99 9.26
C LEU A 110 -24.22 3.98 7.91
N LEU A 111 -23.51 4.08 6.80
CA LEU A 111 -24.09 4.00 5.46
C LEU A 111 -24.55 2.58 5.12
N LEU A 112 -23.78 1.55 5.50
CA LEU A 112 -24.17 0.15 5.32
C LEU A 112 -25.42 -0.21 6.12
N ASP A 113 -25.55 0.28 7.35
CA ASP A 113 -26.71 0.05 8.23
C ASP A 113 -27.99 0.68 7.64
N ARG A 114 -27.88 1.89 7.07
CA ARG A 114 -28.97 2.58 6.36
C ARG A 114 -29.44 1.85 5.09
N VAL A 115 -28.52 1.21 4.37
CA VAL A 115 -28.83 0.51 3.11
C VAL A 115 -29.45 -0.85 3.38
N PHE A 116 -28.99 -1.56 4.41
CA PHE A 116 -29.50 -2.89 4.76
C PHE A 116 -30.87 -2.87 5.46
N TRP A 117 -31.21 -1.81 6.20
CA TRP A 117 -32.47 -1.70 6.94
C TRP A 117 -33.62 -1.02 6.17
N HIS A 118 -33.42 -0.60 4.92
CA HIS A 118 -34.55 -0.28 4.06
C HIS A 118 -35.20 -1.58 3.57
N ASP A 119 -35.95 -2.21 4.47
CA ASP A 119 -36.94 -3.23 4.17
C ASP A 119 -37.81 -2.74 3.01
N THR A 120 -37.69 -3.45 1.89
CA THR A 120 -38.48 -3.27 0.68
C THR A 120 -39.91 -3.73 0.96
N ALA A 121 -40.74 -2.85 1.50
CA ALA A 121 -42.17 -2.96 1.22
C ALA A 121 -42.33 -2.74 -0.30
N PRO A 122 -42.86 -3.71 -1.06
CA PRO A 122 -43.07 -3.51 -2.50
C PRO A 122 -43.95 -2.26 -2.68
N PRO A 123 -43.54 -1.30 -3.53
CA PRO A 123 -44.20 0.00 -3.65
C PRO A 123 -45.62 -0.09 -4.24
N TYR A 124 -46.07 -1.28 -4.63
CA TYR A 124 -47.37 -1.52 -5.23
C TYR A 124 -48.07 -2.67 -4.51
N SER A 125 -49.33 -2.42 -4.17
CA SER A 125 -50.21 -3.45 -3.61
C SER A 125 -50.59 -4.46 -4.69
N SER A 126 -50.92 -5.70 -4.28
CA SER A 126 -51.37 -6.74 -5.22
C SER A 126 -52.64 -6.35 -5.99
N GLU A 127 -53.46 -5.46 -5.42
CA GLU A 127 -54.66 -4.93 -6.07
C GLU A 127 -54.30 -4.00 -7.24
N GLU A 128 -53.32 -3.10 -7.05
CA GLU A 128 -52.82 -2.22 -8.12
C GLU A 128 -52.19 -3.02 -9.28
N VAL A 129 -51.46 -4.09 -8.95
CA VAL A 129 -50.88 -4.98 -9.97
C VAL A 129 -51.97 -5.69 -10.78
N ALA A 130 -53.04 -6.16 -10.12
CA ALA A 130 -54.16 -6.82 -10.78
C ALA A 130 -54.93 -5.86 -11.71
N LEU A 131 -55.09 -4.60 -11.31
CA LEU A 131 -55.69 -3.56 -12.14
C LEU A 131 -54.84 -3.29 -13.40
N ALA A 132 -53.53 -3.11 -13.22
CA ALA A 132 -52.60 -2.85 -14.33
C ALA A 132 -52.58 -4.00 -15.36
N GLU A 133 -52.68 -5.25 -14.90
CA GLU A 133 -52.75 -6.41 -15.79
C GLU A 133 -54.03 -6.38 -16.67
N LEU A 134 -55.15 -5.94 -16.09
CA LEU A 134 -56.42 -5.82 -16.80
C LEU A 134 -56.35 -4.74 -17.90
N ASP A 135 -55.74 -3.60 -17.59
CA ASP A 135 -55.56 -2.48 -18.55
C ASP A 135 -54.68 -2.89 -19.74
N VAL A 136 -53.60 -3.64 -19.49
CA VAL A 136 -52.73 -4.15 -20.55
C VAL A 136 -53.48 -5.12 -21.45
N LYS A 137 -54.29 -6.03 -20.88
CA LYS A 137 -55.08 -6.99 -21.66
C LYS A 137 -56.07 -6.31 -22.59
N TRP A 138 -56.79 -5.29 -22.11
CA TRP A 138 -57.71 -4.50 -22.95
C TRP A 138 -56.97 -3.73 -24.05
N THR A 139 -55.82 -3.16 -23.73
CA THR A 139 -55.00 -2.40 -24.69
C THR A 139 -54.54 -3.29 -25.85
N ILE A 140 -54.03 -4.49 -25.54
CA ILE A 140 -53.60 -5.45 -26.57
C ILE A 140 -54.77 -5.89 -27.45
N ALA A 141 -55.93 -6.17 -26.85
CA ALA A 141 -57.13 -6.55 -27.60
C ALA A 141 -57.60 -5.42 -28.55
N TYR A 142 -57.55 -4.17 -28.08
CA TYR A 142 -57.90 -3.01 -28.89
C TYR A 142 -56.95 -2.83 -30.09
N LEU A 143 -55.63 -2.91 -29.86
CA LEU A 143 -54.61 -2.81 -30.91
C LEU A 143 -54.79 -3.91 -31.97
N GLY A 144 -55.11 -5.14 -31.57
CA GLY A 144 -55.37 -6.23 -32.50
C GLY A 144 -56.58 -5.97 -33.41
N ASN A 145 -57.65 -5.38 -32.88
CA ASN A 145 -58.83 -5.02 -33.68
C ASN A 145 -58.53 -3.87 -34.66
N LEU A 146 -57.77 -2.87 -34.20
CA LEU A 146 -57.30 -1.76 -35.04
C LEU A 146 -56.43 -2.27 -36.20
N GLY A 147 -55.50 -3.18 -35.93
CA GLY A 147 -54.64 -3.81 -36.94
C GLY A 147 -55.43 -4.59 -38.00
N LYS A 148 -56.47 -5.34 -37.60
CA LYS A 148 -57.33 -6.05 -38.56
C LYS A 148 -58.08 -5.09 -39.47
N LYS A 149 -58.67 -4.03 -38.92
CA LYS A 149 -59.40 -3.03 -39.74
C LYS A 149 -58.49 -2.28 -40.70
N THR A 150 -57.33 -1.83 -40.21
CA THR A 150 -56.35 -1.13 -41.04
C THR A 150 -55.74 -2.03 -42.10
N GLY A 151 -55.42 -3.29 -41.78
CA GLY A 151 -54.89 -4.25 -42.74
C GLY A 151 -55.84 -4.57 -43.89
N VAL A 152 -57.13 -4.77 -43.60
CA VAL A 152 -58.16 -4.97 -44.65
C VAL A 152 -58.29 -3.70 -45.51
N THR A 153 -58.33 -2.52 -44.88
CA THR A 153 -58.48 -1.25 -45.59
C THR A 153 -57.28 -0.97 -46.50
N VAL A 154 -56.06 -1.14 -46.01
CA VAL A 154 -54.83 -0.90 -46.81
C VAL A 154 -54.71 -1.89 -47.95
N ARG A 155 -55.03 -3.17 -47.72
CA ARG A 155 -55.01 -4.18 -48.80
C ARG A 155 -56.01 -3.82 -49.89
N ASP A 156 -57.26 -3.57 -49.51
CA ASP A 156 -58.35 -3.42 -50.47
C ASP A 156 -58.32 -2.05 -51.19
N GLN A 157 -57.85 -0.98 -50.53
CA GLN A 157 -57.82 0.37 -51.11
C GLN A 157 -56.49 0.77 -51.75
N VAL A 158 -55.37 0.17 -51.34
CA VAL A 158 -54.04 0.57 -51.80
C VAL A 158 -53.34 -0.56 -52.54
N LEU A 159 -53.17 -1.72 -51.90
CA LEU A 159 -52.37 -2.79 -52.50
C LEU A 159 -53.04 -3.39 -53.74
N GLU A 160 -54.35 -3.67 -53.67
CA GLU A 160 -55.07 -4.29 -54.78
C GLU A 160 -55.08 -3.41 -56.05
N PRO A 161 -55.50 -2.12 -55.99
CA PRO A 161 -55.54 -1.28 -57.20
C PRO A 161 -54.16 -0.80 -57.64
N GLU A 162 -53.25 -0.43 -56.72
CA GLU A 162 -51.99 0.25 -57.10
C GLU A 162 -50.84 -0.72 -57.35
N VAL A 163 -50.89 -1.93 -56.79
CA VAL A 163 -49.77 -2.89 -56.85
C VAL A 163 -50.18 -4.17 -57.58
N VAL A 164 -51.27 -4.80 -57.17
CA VAL A 164 -51.65 -6.12 -57.71
C VAL A 164 -52.17 -6.01 -59.13
N ALA A 165 -53.08 -5.07 -59.42
CA ALA A 165 -53.66 -4.92 -60.75
C ALA A 165 -52.61 -4.58 -61.84
N PRO A 166 -51.71 -3.59 -61.66
CA PRO A 166 -50.70 -3.27 -62.66
C PRO A 166 -49.69 -4.40 -62.88
N LEU A 167 -49.37 -5.16 -61.82
CA LEU A 167 -48.47 -6.31 -61.93
C LEU A 167 -49.10 -7.43 -62.75
N GLN A 168 -50.39 -7.71 -62.55
CA GLN A 168 -51.12 -8.71 -63.36
C GLN A 168 -51.20 -8.30 -64.84
N GLU A 169 -51.43 -7.01 -65.11
CA GLU A 169 -51.42 -6.45 -66.47
C GLU A 169 -50.06 -6.65 -67.14
N ALA A 170 -48.97 -6.27 -66.45
CA ALA A 170 -47.60 -6.43 -66.94
C ALA A 170 -47.23 -7.91 -67.17
N LEU A 171 -47.61 -8.80 -66.25
CA LEU A 171 -47.32 -10.22 -66.38
C LEU A 171 -48.07 -10.86 -67.55
N ARG A 172 -49.35 -10.49 -67.76
CA ARG A 172 -50.13 -10.94 -68.92
C ARG A 172 -49.55 -10.40 -70.23
N ALA A 173 -49.05 -9.17 -70.27
CA ALA A 173 -48.40 -8.62 -71.45
C ALA A 173 -47.14 -9.42 -71.84
N VAL A 174 -46.33 -9.81 -70.85
CA VAL A 174 -45.12 -10.61 -71.09
C VAL A 174 -45.47 -12.03 -71.56
N ILE A 175 -46.34 -12.73 -70.84
CA ILE A 175 -46.72 -14.13 -71.16
C ILE A 175 -47.55 -14.21 -72.45
N GLY A 176 -48.40 -13.21 -72.72
CA GLY A 176 -49.22 -13.15 -73.93
C GLY A 176 -48.40 -12.89 -75.20
N SER A 177 -47.24 -12.25 -75.08
CA SER A 177 -46.35 -11.96 -76.21
C SER A 177 -45.57 -13.17 -76.74
N GLU A 178 -45.55 -14.30 -76.02
CA GLU A 178 -44.85 -15.53 -76.45
C GLU A 178 -45.67 -16.43 -77.41
N ASN A 179 -46.94 -16.11 -77.69
CA ASN A 179 -47.84 -16.96 -78.52
C ASN A 179 -48.08 -16.44 -79.96
N GLU A 180 -47.33 -15.45 -80.44
CA GLU A 180 -47.44 -14.89 -81.81
C GLU A 180 -46.18 -15.10 -82.69
N HIS A 181 -45.42 -16.18 -82.46
CA HIS A 181 -44.34 -16.62 -83.35
C HIS A 181 -44.49 -18.09 -83.79
#